data_AF-A0A5B6WAE8-F1
#
_entry.id   AF-A0A5B6WAE8-F1
#
_cell.length_a   1.000
_cell.length_b   1.000
_cell.length_c   1.000
_cell.angle_alpha   90.00
_cell.angle_beta   90.00
_cell.angle_gamma   90.00
#
_symmetry.space_group_name_H-M   'P 1'
#
loop_
_entity.id
_entity.type
_entity.pdbx_description
1 polymer ?
#
loop_
_entity_poly.entity_id
_entity_poly.type
_entity_poly.pdbx_seq_one_letter_code
_entity_poly.pdbx_strand_id
1 'polypeptide(L)'
;MRFLALKFLNPPIPIPISSLGLHFSTPPLISPILSSIQIKNIAMAKGGSMESAADRYQSTLDALSSLITKKSRADKSNKGDRYDLLFDYLKILELDEAISQLKIIHVAGTKGKGSTCTFAESILRNCGFRTGLFTSPHLIDVRERFRLDGLEISEEKFLEYFWWCYDRLKEKTNDDVPMPTYFRFLALLAFKIFAAEQVDVAILEVGLGGRFDATNVVKKPIVCGISSLGYDHMEILGNTLGEIAGEKAGIFKVLLLLEPHRFKAYDKTLFQFCNIV
;
A
#
# COMPACT_ATOMS: atom_id res chain seq x y z
N MET A 1 -25.76 -0.46 -14.32
CA MET A 1 -24.96 -0.67 -13.10
C MET A 1 -25.68 -1.66 -12.19
N ARG A 2 -25.27 -2.94 -12.17
CA ARG A 2 -25.67 -3.88 -11.13
C ARG A 2 -24.44 -4.12 -10.26
N PHE A 3 -24.42 -3.51 -9.08
CA PHE A 3 -23.51 -3.93 -8.01
C PHE A 3 -24.00 -5.29 -7.51
N LEU A 4 -23.18 -6.34 -7.64
CA LEU A 4 -23.47 -7.59 -6.96
C LEU A 4 -23.20 -7.37 -5.46
N ALA A 5 -24.26 -7.42 -4.67
CA ALA A 5 -24.23 -7.19 -3.23
C ALA A 5 -23.35 -8.22 -2.51
N LEU A 6 -22.61 -7.76 -1.49
CA LEU A 6 -21.98 -8.62 -0.49
C LEU A 6 -23.04 -9.54 0.11
N LYS A 7 -22.89 -10.86 -0.07
CA LYS A 7 -23.49 -11.82 0.85
C LYS A 7 -22.61 -11.89 2.10
N PHE A 8 -22.90 -11.05 3.10
CA PHE A 8 -22.57 -11.38 4.48
C PHE A 8 -23.39 -12.62 4.85
N LEU A 9 -22.78 -13.80 4.85
CA LEU A 9 -23.38 -14.96 5.49
C LEU A 9 -23.28 -14.74 7.01
N ASN A 10 -24.44 -14.39 7.57
CA ASN A 10 -24.79 -14.11 8.97
C ASN A 10 -24.87 -12.62 9.32
N PRO A 11 -26.08 -12.09 9.63
CA PRO A 11 -26.21 -10.78 10.27
C PRO A 11 -25.58 -10.83 11.67
N PRO A 12 -25.03 -9.71 12.19
CA PRO A 12 -24.68 -9.64 13.60
C PRO A 12 -25.96 -9.86 14.42
N ILE A 13 -25.93 -10.84 15.32
CA ILE A 13 -26.97 -11.06 16.31
C ILE A 13 -27.08 -9.76 17.13
N PRO A 14 -28.26 -9.11 17.20
CA PRO A 14 -28.42 -7.94 18.03
C PRO A 14 -28.36 -8.38 19.50
N ILE A 15 -27.30 -8.00 20.20
CA ILE A 15 -27.19 -8.17 21.65
C ILE A 15 -28.12 -7.12 22.29
N PRO A 16 -29.12 -7.51 23.10
CA PRO A 16 -29.96 -6.55 23.81
C PRO A 16 -29.11 -5.77 24.81
N ILE A 17 -29.08 -4.44 24.68
CA ILE A 17 -28.51 -3.51 25.66
C ILE A 17 -29.45 -3.50 26.87
N SER A 18 -29.29 -4.47 27.78
CA SER A 18 -29.92 -4.43 29.11
C SER A 18 -29.17 -5.21 30.19
N SER A 19 -27.91 -5.61 29.98
CA SER A 19 -27.16 -6.36 31.00
C SER A 19 -25.69 -5.95 31.21
N LEU A 20 -25.29 -4.73 30.84
CA LEU A 20 -24.06 -4.14 31.37
C LEU A 20 -24.41 -3.07 32.39
N GLY A 21 -24.43 -3.46 33.66
CA GLY A 21 -24.31 -2.53 34.78
C GLY A 21 -22.91 -1.91 34.74
N LEU A 22 -22.81 -0.75 34.10
CA LEU A 22 -21.64 0.12 34.19
C LEU A 22 -22.11 1.48 34.68
N HIS A 23 -21.67 1.81 35.89
CA HIS A 23 -21.83 3.12 36.52
C HIS A 23 -21.25 4.21 35.59
N PHE A 24 -22.10 5.15 35.15
CA PHE A 24 -21.65 6.38 34.51
C PHE A 24 -21.19 7.36 35.59
N SER A 25 -19.88 7.45 35.81
CA SER A 25 -19.27 8.61 36.48
C SER A 25 -18.94 9.67 35.42
N THR A 26 -19.60 10.82 35.49
CA THR A 26 -19.34 12.01 34.68
C THR A 26 -17.90 12.51 34.86
N PRO A 27 -17.16 12.87 33.80
CA PRO A 27 -15.87 13.53 33.94
C PRO A 27 -16.06 15.01 34.32
N PRO A 28 -15.23 15.58 35.21
CA PRO A 28 -15.31 16.99 35.58
C PRO A 28 -14.66 17.87 34.50
N LEU A 29 -15.30 19.02 34.26
CA LEU A 29 -14.78 20.17 33.51
C LEU A 29 -13.51 20.71 34.19
N ILE A 30 -12.42 20.88 33.45
CA ILE A 30 -11.25 21.63 33.90
C ILE A 30 -10.76 22.58 32.79
N SER A 31 -10.83 23.87 33.10
CA SER A 31 -9.90 24.92 32.66
C SER A 31 -9.82 25.95 33.81
N PRO A 32 -8.89 26.92 33.82
CA PRO A 32 -7.56 27.00 33.20
C PRO A 32 -6.47 27.31 34.26
N ILE A 33 -5.23 26.85 34.09
CA ILE A 33 -4.09 27.42 34.85
C ILE A 33 -2.91 27.66 33.91
N LEU A 34 -2.65 28.95 33.67
CA LEU A 34 -1.34 29.44 33.27
C LEU A 34 -0.31 29.03 34.34
N SER A 35 0.73 28.32 33.94
CA SER A 35 2.00 28.38 34.65
C SER A 35 3.14 28.44 33.64
N SER A 36 3.78 29.60 33.62
CA SER A 36 5.08 29.93 33.06
C SER A 36 6.08 28.77 33.12
N ILE A 37 6.39 28.17 31.98
CA ILE A 37 7.63 27.42 31.79
C ILE A 37 8.62 28.37 31.13
N GLN A 38 9.58 28.84 31.92
CA GLN A 38 10.76 29.53 31.40
C GLN A 38 11.51 28.58 30.48
N ILE A 39 11.47 28.87 29.18
CA ILE A 39 12.43 28.30 28.22
C ILE A 39 13.80 28.88 28.57
N LYS A 40 14.62 28.10 29.26
CA LYS A 40 16.06 28.36 29.35
C LYS A 40 16.64 28.11 27.97
N ASN A 41 16.88 29.20 27.24
CA ASN A 41 17.76 29.22 26.08
C ASN A 41 19.13 28.70 26.48
N ILE A 42 19.46 27.48 26.06
CA ILE A 42 20.85 27.04 25.93
C ILE A 42 21.18 27.19 24.45
N ALA A 43 21.74 28.35 24.12
CA ALA A 43 22.44 28.55 22.87
C ALA A 43 23.91 28.11 23.05
N MET A 44 24.41 27.41 22.03
CA MET A 44 25.81 27.13 21.60
C MET A 44 25.95 25.63 21.26
N ALA A 45 26.45 25.19 20.10
CA ALA A 45 26.95 25.81 18.89
C ALA A 45 27.16 24.71 17.83
N LYS A 46 26.84 24.96 16.56
CA LYS A 46 27.71 24.75 15.36
C LYS A 46 26.89 24.95 14.09
N GLY A 47 27.40 25.80 13.20
CA GLY A 47 26.75 26.21 11.96
C GLY A 47 26.40 25.04 11.04
N GLY A 48 25.12 24.88 10.79
CA GLY A 48 24.54 24.31 9.58
C GLY A 48 23.40 25.23 9.19
N SER A 49 23.30 25.62 7.92
CA SER A 49 22.12 26.30 7.41
C SER A 49 20.89 25.45 7.74
N MET A 50 19.91 26.03 8.44
CA MET A 50 18.66 25.34 8.73
C MET A 50 17.91 25.21 7.40
N GLU A 51 18.01 24.04 6.77
CA GLU A 51 17.34 23.72 5.50
C GLU A 51 15.84 23.98 5.65
N SER A 52 15.24 24.74 4.73
CA SER A 52 13.81 25.05 4.82
C SER A 52 12.97 23.81 4.53
N ALA A 53 11.70 23.78 4.97
CA ALA A 53 10.80 22.67 4.64
C ALA A 53 10.66 22.46 3.13
N ALA A 54 10.59 23.57 2.37
CA ALA A 54 10.53 23.53 0.91
C ALA A 54 11.79 22.92 0.29
N ASP A 55 12.97 23.28 0.80
CA ASP A 55 14.24 22.70 0.33
C ASP A 55 14.29 21.19 0.59
N ARG A 56 13.82 20.76 1.77
CA ARG A 56 13.78 19.34 2.13
C ARG A 56 12.80 18.53 1.26
N TYR A 57 11.64 19.11 0.93
CA TYR A 57 10.69 18.47 0.02
C TYR A 57 11.28 18.36 -1.39
N GLN A 58 11.91 19.42 -1.89
CA GLN A 58 12.56 19.40 -3.20
C GLN A 58 13.69 18.36 -3.27
N SER A 59 14.58 18.32 -2.27
CA SER A 59 15.63 17.30 -2.14
C SER A 59 15.07 15.87 -2.16
N THR A 60 13.89 15.68 -1.58
CA THR A 60 13.19 14.39 -1.58
C THR A 60 12.67 14.01 -2.96
N LEU A 61 12.08 14.97 -3.69
CA LEU A 61 11.64 14.75 -5.07
C LEU A 61 12.81 14.48 -6.01
N ASP A 62 13.96 15.13 -5.80
CA ASP A 62 15.18 14.91 -6.59
C ASP A 62 15.73 13.49 -6.34
N ALA A 63 15.82 13.08 -5.07
CA ALA A 63 16.22 11.73 -4.68
C ALA A 63 15.28 10.67 -5.28
N LEU A 64 13.97 10.89 -5.18
CA LEU A 64 12.97 9.98 -5.76
C LEU A 64 13.08 9.93 -7.29
N SER A 65 13.27 11.07 -7.95
CA SER A 65 13.41 11.15 -9.41
C SER A 65 14.67 10.45 -9.91
N SER A 66 15.73 10.41 -9.11
CA SER A 66 16.95 9.66 -9.43
C SER A 66 16.71 8.14 -9.57
N LEU A 67 15.65 7.62 -8.96
CA LEU A 67 15.23 6.20 -9.06
C LEU A 67 14.48 5.89 -10.37
N ILE A 68 14.17 6.90 -11.18
CA ILE A 68 13.62 6.70 -12.52
C ILE A 68 14.77 6.19 -13.41
N THR A 69 14.82 4.88 -13.61
CA THR A 69 15.76 4.28 -14.55
C THR A 69 15.51 4.85 -15.95
N LYS A 70 16.51 5.53 -16.53
CA LYS A 70 16.55 5.78 -17.97
C LYS A 70 16.53 4.40 -18.64
N LYS A 71 15.39 3.99 -19.20
CA LYS A 71 15.28 2.74 -19.94
C LYS A 71 16.41 2.69 -20.99
N SER A 72 17.44 1.87 -20.75
CA SER A 72 18.09 1.20 -21.87
C SER A 72 17.03 0.28 -22.46
N ARG A 73 16.54 0.65 -23.64
CA ARG A 73 15.72 -0.20 -24.50
C ARG A 73 16.57 -1.41 -24.94
N ALA A 74 16.81 -2.39 -24.08
CA ALA A 74 17.26 -3.75 -24.41
C ALA A 74 17.85 -4.42 -23.17
N ASP A 75 17.03 -4.68 -22.15
CA ASP A 75 17.47 -5.58 -21.09
C ASP A 75 16.48 -6.75 -21.01
N LYS A 76 16.72 -7.72 -21.89
CA LYS A 76 16.09 -9.04 -21.95
C LYS A 76 16.58 -9.95 -20.80
N SER A 77 17.06 -9.38 -19.69
CA SER A 77 17.48 -10.12 -18.51
C SER A 77 16.26 -10.38 -17.60
N ASN A 78 16.05 -11.66 -17.29
CA ASN A 78 15.04 -12.26 -16.41
C ASN A 78 14.21 -11.27 -15.57
N LYS A 79 12.94 -11.06 -15.96
CA LYS A 79 11.96 -10.35 -15.13
C LYS A 79 11.79 -10.99 -13.74
N GLY A 80 11.99 -12.31 -13.64
CA GLY A 80 11.95 -13.09 -12.39
C GLY A 80 13.06 -12.67 -11.42
N ASP A 81 14.31 -12.74 -11.84
CA ASP A 81 15.49 -12.39 -11.02
C ASP A 81 15.38 -10.97 -10.43
N ARG A 82 14.82 -10.01 -11.19
CA ARG A 82 14.60 -8.67 -10.65
C ARG A 82 13.45 -8.59 -9.68
N TYR A 83 12.39 -9.41 -9.81
CA TYR A 83 11.29 -9.42 -8.86
C TYR A 83 11.76 -9.93 -7.50
N ASP A 84 12.67 -10.91 -7.48
CA ASP A 84 13.18 -11.51 -6.24
C ASP A 84 13.93 -10.50 -5.36
N LEU A 85 14.57 -9.47 -5.96
CA LEU A 85 15.17 -8.35 -5.22
C LEU A 85 14.20 -7.64 -4.26
N LEU A 86 12.89 -7.68 -4.53
CA LEU A 86 11.90 -7.10 -3.61
C LEU A 86 11.95 -7.76 -2.23
N PHE A 87 12.20 -9.07 -2.16
CA PHE A 87 12.30 -9.76 -0.88
C PHE A 87 13.56 -9.35 -0.12
N ASP A 88 14.65 -9.01 -0.80
CA ASP A 88 15.84 -8.49 -0.14
C ASP A 88 15.62 -7.07 0.35
N TYR A 89 14.91 -6.22 -0.41
CA TYR A 89 14.50 -4.91 0.06
C TYR A 89 13.57 -4.99 1.28
N LEU A 90 12.64 -5.95 1.31
CA LEU A 90 11.76 -6.17 2.47
C LEU A 90 12.56 -6.55 3.73
N LYS A 91 13.59 -7.40 3.59
CA LYS A 91 14.50 -7.75 4.70
C LYS A 91 15.30 -6.53 5.16
N ILE A 92 15.88 -5.76 4.24
CA ILE A 92 16.66 -4.54 4.55
C ILE A 92 15.79 -3.53 5.31
N LEU A 93 14.52 -3.42 4.94
CA LEU A 93 13.55 -2.53 5.58
C LEU A 93 12.82 -3.20 6.75
N GLU A 94 13.11 -4.45 7.10
CA GLU A 94 12.42 -5.18 8.17
C GLU A 94 10.88 -5.14 8.06
N LEU A 95 10.34 -5.18 6.83
CA LEU A 95 8.91 -5.03 6.55
C LEU A 95 8.15 -6.35 6.44
N ASP A 96 8.82 -7.51 6.39
CA ASP A 96 8.18 -8.82 6.19
C ASP A 96 7.06 -9.10 7.20
N GLU A 97 7.34 -8.92 8.50
CA GLU A 97 6.37 -9.15 9.56
C GLU A 97 5.22 -8.14 9.48
N ALA A 98 5.55 -6.86 9.34
CA ALA A 98 4.57 -5.79 9.25
C ALA A 98 3.58 -5.98 8.09
N ILE A 99 4.07 -6.35 6.91
CA ILE A 99 3.23 -6.66 5.74
C ILE A 99 2.34 -7.87 6.00
N SER A 100 2.84 -8.89 6.71
CA SER A 100 2.07 -10.09 7.01
C SER A 100 0.86 -9.84 7.93
N GLN A 101 0.90 -8.79 8.74
CA GLN A 101 -0.17 -8.38 9.64
C GLN A 101 -1.19 -7.44 8.97
N LEU A 102 -0.85 -6.82 7.84
CA LEU A 102 -1.76 -5.94 7.10
C LEU A 102 -2.88 -6.76 6.43
N LYS A 103 -4.13 -6.32 6.58
CA LYS A 103 -5.25 -6.84 5.82
C LYS A 103 -5.28 -6.16 4.46
N ILE A 104 -4.98 -6.89 3.39
CA ILE A 104 -4.76 -6.29 2.06
C ILE A 104 -5.85 -6.65 1.07
N ILE A 105 -6.43 -5.63 0.43
CA ILE A 105 -7.23 -5.76 -0.79
C ILE A 105 -6.32 -5.42 -1.97
N HIS A 106 -6.13 -6.37 -2.89
CA HIS A 106 -5.16 -6.22 -3.98
C HIS A 106 -5.87 -6.19 -5.33
N VAL A 107 -5.67 -5.13 -6.11
CA VAL A 107 -6.45 -4.90 -7.35
C VAL A 107 -5.55 -4.77 -8.57
N ALA A 108 -5.71 -5.68 -9.53
CA ALA A 108 -5.11 -5.59 -10.87
C ALA A 108 -6.16 -5.33 -11.95
N GLY A 109 -5.71 -5.10 -13.18
CA GLY A 109 -6.60 -4.78 -14.31
C GLY A 109 -5.93 -3.91 -15.36
N THR A 110 -6.61 -3.69 -16.48
CA THR A 110 -6.18 -2.76 -17.53
C THR A 110 -6.75 -1.37 -17.25
N LYS A 111 -8.07 -1.24 -17.08
CA LYS A 111 -8.73 0.05 -16.76
C LYS A 111 -9.59 -0.05 -15.50
N GLY A 112 -9.78 1.08 -14.84
CA GLY A 112 -10.66 1.19 -13.66
C GLY A 112 -10.07 0.62 -12.36
N LYS A 113 -8.78 0.28 -12.32
CA LYS A 113 -8.08 -0.15 -11.10
C LYS A 113 -8.18 0.91 -9.99
N GLY A 114 -7.60 2.10 -10.22
CA GLY A 114 -7.67 3.23 -9.29
C GLY A 114 -9.10 3.57 -8.84
N SER A 115 -10.07 3.64 -9.76
CA SER A 115 -11.49 3.88 -9.38
C SER A 115 -12.06 2.76 -8.49
N THR A 116 -11.75 1.50 -8.79
CA THR A 116 -12.17 0.36 -7.96
C THR A 116 -11.55 0.43 -6.58
N CYS A 117 -10.25 0.75 -6.48
CA CYS A 117 -9.56 0.92 -5.21
C CYS A 117 -10.16 2.07 -4.39
N THR A 118 -10.42 3.22 -5.00
CA THR A 118 -11.03 4.39 -4.34
C THR A 118 -12.46 4.10 -3.87
N PHE A 119 -13.25 3.35 -4.64
CA PHE A 119 -14.59 2.95 -4.19
C PHE A 119 -14.53 1.97 -3.03
N ALA A 120 -13.64 0.97 -3.08
CA ALA A 120 -13.44 0.01 -1.99
C ALA A 120 -12.97 0.72 -0.70
N GLU A 121 -11.99 1.61 -0.82
CA GLU A 121 -11.51 2.46 0.28
C GLU A 121 -12.65 3.26 0.90
N SER A 122 -13.41 3.99 0.07
CA SER A 122 -14.47 4.87 0.56
C SER A 122 -15.56 4.09 1.29
N ILE A 123 -15.95 2.92 0.78
CA ILE A 123 -16.92 2.05 1.46
C ILE A 123 -16.39 1.59 2.81
N LEU A 124 -15.16 1.08 2.87
CA LEU A 124 -14.55 0.56 4.10
C LEU A 124 -14.37 1.65 5.15
N ARG A 125 -13.92 2.83 4.75
CA ARG A 125 -13.81 3.98 5.63
C ARG A 125 -15.17 4.42 6.19
N ASN A 126 -16.22 4.43 5.36
CA ASN A 126 -17.59 4.70 5.82
C ASN A 126 -18.15 3.59 6.73
N CYS A 127 -17.56 2.40 6.73
CA CYS A 127 -17.84 1.35 7.71
C CYS A 127 -17.04 1.49 9.01
N GLY A 128 -16.21 2.53 9.16
CA GLY A 128 -15.45 2.83 10.38
C GLY A 128 -14.05 2.19 10.44
N PHE A 129 -13.55 1.61 9.35
CA PHE A 129 -12.17 1.12 9.28
C PHE A 129 -11.18 2.25 9.00
N ARG A 130 -9.99 2.18 9.60
CA ARG A 130 -8.85 3.00 9.19
C ARG A 130 -8.26 2.46 7.89
N THR A 131 -8.22 3.29 6.86
CA THR A 131 -7.87 2.84 5.50
C THR A 131 -6.52 3.39 5.04
N GLY A 132 -5.74 2.55 4.40
CA GLY A 132 -4.61 2.94 3.56
C GLY A 132 -4.92 2.66 2.10
N LEU A 133 -4.65 3.60 1.20
CA LEU A 133 -4.86 3.44 -0.24
C LEU A 133 -3.58 3.80 -1.00
N PHE A 134 -3.08 2.84 -1.78
CA PHE A 134 -1.96 3.02 -2.69
C PHE A 134 -2.42 2.96 -4.14
N THR A 135 -2.25 4.06 -4.88
CA THR A 135 -2.68 4.19 -6.28
C THR A 135 -1.60 4.74 -7.21
N SER A 136 -1.75 4.50 -8.51
CA SER A 136 -0.83 5.03 -9.53
C SER A 136 -1.49 5.26 -10.89
N PRO A 137 -1.00 6.22 -11.70
CA PRO A 137 -0.02 7.26 -11.36
C PRO A 137 -0.64 8.38 -10.49
N HIS A 138 0.18 9.37 -10.10
CA HIS A 138 -0.30 10.66 -9.58
C HIS A 138 -0.46 11.67 -10.74
N LEU A 139 -1.17 12.76 -10.51
CA LEU A 139 -1.33 13.85 -11.47
C LEU A 139 -0.41 15.04 -11.21
N ILE A 140 -0.33 15.52 -9.97
CA ILE A 140 0.40 16.72 -9.58
C ILE A 140 1.45 16.40 -8.51
N ASP A 141 1.03 15.77 -7.42
CA ASP A 141 1.88 15.49 -6.25
C ASP A 141 2.04 13.98 -6.05
N VAL A 142 3.27 13.52 -5.77
CA VAL A 142 3.54 12.11 -5.46
C VAL A 142 2.76 11.59 -4.26
N ARG A 143 2.41 12.47 -3.32
CA ARG A 143 1.61 12.13 -2.13
C ARG A 143 0.19 11.69 -2.49
N GLU A 144 -0.34 12.06 -3.65
CA GLU A 144 -1.63 11.54 -4.16
C GLU A 144 -1.68 10.00 -4.22
N ARG A 145 -0.51 9.37 -4.32
CA ARG A 145 -0.40 7.90 -4.37
C ARG A 145 -0.62 7.24 -3.01
N PHE A 146 -0.51 7.97 -1.91
CA PHE A 146 -0.60 7.45 -0.55
C PHE A 146 -1.70 8.20 0.18
N ARG A 147 -2.83 7.54 0.38
CA ARG A 147 -3.95 8.12 1.12
C ARG A 147 -4.21 7.35 2.41
N LEU A 148 -4.42 8.11 3.48
CA LEU A 148 -4.79 7.63 4.80
C LEU A 148 -6.17 8.21 5.12
N ASP A 149 -7.13 7.35 5.41
CA ASP A 149 -8.51 7.73 5.74
C ASP A 149 -9.13 8.69 4.71
N GLY A 150 -8.86 8.44 3.42
CA GLY A 150 -9.37 9.22 2.29
C GLY A 150 -8.64 10.55 2.04
N LEU A 151 -7.61 10.89 2.82
CA LEU A 151 -6.80 12.10 2.63
C LEU A 151 -5.40 11.74 2.17
N GLU A 152 -4.77 12.62 1.39
CA GLU A 152 -3.36 12.47 1.04
C GLU A 152 -2.49 12.51 2.30
N ILE A 153 -1.41 11.74 2.30
CA ILE A 153 -0.43 11.78 3.38
C ILE A 153 0.13 13.20 3.56
N SER A 154 0.31 13.64 4.81
CA SER A 154 0.93 14.93 5.07
C SER A 154 2.38 14.95 4.57
N GLU A 155 2.89 16.14 4.27
CA GLU A 155 4.26 16.30 3.79
C GLU A 155 5.26 15.78 4.83
N GLU A 156 5.03 16.08 6.11
CA GLU A 156 5.91 15.70 7.21
C GLU A 156 6.04 14.18 7.31
N LYS A 157 4.90 13.48 7.30
CA LYS A 157 4.86 12.01 7.34
C LYS A 157 5.48 11.40 6.09
N PHE A 158 5.19 11.96 4.91
CA PHE A 158 5.79 11.49 3.67
C PHE A 158 7.32 11.59 3.72
N LEU A 159 7.86 12.73 4.12
CA LEU A 159 9.29 12.97 4.28
C LEU A 159 9.91 12.00 5.28
N GLU A 160 9.30 11.84 6.46
CA GLU A 160 9.76 10.92 7.50
C GLU A 160 9.91 9.49 6.96
N TYR A 161 8.84 8.95 6.38
CA TYR A 161 8.84 7.57 5.89
C TYR A 161 9.69 7.39 4.64
N PHE A 162 9.77 8.41 3.77
CA PHE A 162 10.63 8.41 2.60
C PHE A 162 12.09 8.23 3.02
N TRP A 163 12.61 9.12 3.87
CA TRP A 163 14.02 9.09 4.27
C TRP A 163 14.34 7.86 5.11
N TRP A 164 13.40 7.42 5.94
CA TRP A 164 13.53 6.16 6.66
C TRP A 164 13.78 4.96 5.73
N CYS A 165 13.06 4.87 4.61
CA CYS A 165 13.24 3.82 3.61
C CYS A 165 14.50 4.05 2.78
N TYR A 166 14.66 5.27 2.26
CA TYR A 166 15.70 5.62 1.30
C TYR A 166 17.09 5.43 1.90
N ASP A 167 17.33 5.92 3.11
CA ASP A 167 18.65 5.84 3.73
C ASP A 167 19.06 4.40 4.04
N ARG A 168 18.12 3.57 4.53
CA ARG A 168 18.37 2.14 4.79
C ARG A 168 18.69 1.36 3.52
N LEU A 169 17.94 1.59 2.46
CA LEU A 169 18.20 0.96 1.16
C LEU A 169 19.52 1.42 0.58
N LYS A 170 19.81 2.72 0.66
CA LYS A 170 21.05 3.31 0.14
C LYS A 170 22.28 2.80 0.89
N GLU A 171 22.20 2.65 2.21
CA GLU A 171 23.29 2.10 3.02
C GLU A 171 23.64 0.65 2.64
N LYS A 172 22.63 -0.14 2.24
CA LYS A 172 22.80 -1.55 1.86
C LYS A 172 22.95 -1.76 0.36
N THR A 173 22.99 -0.70 -0.43
CA THR A 173 23.14 -0.78 -1.89
C THR A 173 24.52 -1.28 -2.27
N ASN A 174 24.57 -2.25 -3.17
CA ASN A 174 25.80 -2.77 -3.79
C ASN A 174 25.49 -3.33 -5.19
N ASP A 175 26.46 -3.99 -5.82
CA ASP A 175 26.32 -4.54 -7.18
C ASP A 175 25.24 -5.64 -7.28
N ASP A 176 25.04 -6.43 -6.22
CA ASP A 176 24.05 -7.50 -6.17
C ASP A 176 22.63 -6.98 -5.83
N VAL A 177 22.56 -5.98 -4.95
CA VAL A 177 21.31 -5.36 -4.47
C VAL A 177 21.36 -3.86 -4.77
N PRO A 178 20.99 -3.44 -6.00
CA PRO A 178 20.98 -2.03 -6.37
C PRO A 178 19.81 -1.30 -5.70
N MET A 179 19.82 0.04 -5.74
CA MET A 179 18.64 0.83 -5.33
C MET A 179 17.38 0.39 -6.11
N PRO A 180 16.21 0.27 -5.44
CA PRO A 180 14.98 -0.07 -6.10
C PRO A 180 14.58 0.99 -7.14
N THR A 181 14.04 0.54 -8.26
CA THR A 181 13.46 1.45 -9.25
C THR A 181 12.27 2.21 -8.67
N TYR A 182 11.97 3.37 -9.24
CA TYR A 182 10.94 4.31 -8.80
C TYR A 182 9.66 3.65 -8.27
N PHE A 183 9.01 2.79 -9.08
CA PHE A 183 7.75 2.17 -8.66
C PHE A 183 7.92 1.15 -7.52
N ARG A 184 9.03 0.39 -7.51
CA ARG A 184 9.34 -0.56 -6.43
C ARG A 184 9.56 0.16 -5.13
N PHE A 185 10.32 1.26 -5.16
CA PHE A 185 10.52 2.10 -4.00
C PHE A 185 9.20 2.65 -3.44
N LEU A 186 8.32 3.16 -4.31
CA LEU A 186 7.01 3.65 -3.87
C LEU A 186 6.12 2.55 -3.27
N ALA A 187 6.15 1.34 -3.81
CA ALA A 187 5.42 0.21 -3.22
C ALA A 187 5.95 -0.16 -1.83
N LEU A 188 7.28 -0.21 -1.65
CA LEU A 188 7.92 -0.43 -0.35
C LEU A 188 7.55 0.68 0.65
N LEU A 189 7.56 1.94 0.19
CA LEU A 189 7.14 3.09 0.98
C LEU A 189 5.66 2.99 1.39
N ALA A 190 4.77 2.51 0.51
CA ALA A 190 3.36 2.29 0.85
C ALA A 190 3.21 1.31 2.02
N PHE A 191 3.92 0.17 1.97
CA PHE A 191 3.91 -0.80 3.06
C PHE A 191 4.41 -0.21 4.37
N LYS A 192 5.51 0.57 4.32
CA LYS A 192 6.04 1.27 5.49
C LYS A 192 5.00 2.22 6.08
N ILE A 193 4.39 3.07 5.24
CA ILE A 193 3.36 4.04 5.66
C ILE A 193 2.20 3.31 6.34
N PHE A 194 1.61 2.32 5.67
CA PHE A 194 0.41 1.65 6.17
C PHE A 194 0.65 0.85 7.45
N ALA A 195 1.83 0.23 7.57
CA ALA A 195 2.23 -0.45 8.79
C ALA A 195 2.46 0.55 9.94
N ALA A 196 3.21 1.63 9.71
CA ALA A 196 3.51 2.62 10.74
C ALA A 196 2.25 3.36 11.22
N GLU A 197 1.33 3.63 10.30
CA GLU A 197 0.06 4.30 10.58
C GLU A 197 -1.01 3.36 11.14
N GLN A 198 -0.73 2.05 11.20
CA GLN A 198 -1.63 1.02 11.76
C GLN A 198 -3.02 1.06 11.11
N VAL A 199 -3.06 1.06 9.78
CA VAL A 199 -4.34 0.97 9.06
C VAL A 199 -4.98 -0.39 9.29
N ASP A 200 -6.30 -0.43 9.42
CA ASP A 200 -7.05 -1.68 9.55
C ASP A 200 -7.07 -2.47 8.25
N VAL A 201 -7.08 -1.76 7.12
CA VAL A 201 -7.11 -2.34 5.77
C VAL A 201 -6.32 -1.47 4.79
N ALA A 202 -5.44 -2.12 4.02
CA ALA A 202 -4.68 -1.49 2.94
C ALA A 202 -5.23 -1.94 1.58
N ILE A 203 -5.55 -0.99 0.72
CA ILE A 203 -6.02 -1.21 -0.65
C ILE A 203 -4.87 -0.88 -1.59
N LEU A 204 -4.39 -1.88 -2.33
CA LEU A 204 -3.22 -1.75 -3.21
C LEU A 204 -3.64 -1.88 -4.68
N GLU A 205 -3.41 -0.82 -5.45
CA GLU A 205 -3.44 -0.88 -6.90
C GLU A 205 -2.13 -1.46 -7.46
N VAL A 206 -2.24 -2.48 -8.31
CA VAL A 206 -1.12 -2.99 -9.10
C VAL A 206 -0.68 -1.94 -10.13
N GLY A 207 0.63 -1.70 -10.23
CA GLY A 207 1.19 -0.80 -11.23
C GLY A 207 1.07 -1.37 -12.64
N LEU A 208 1.74 -2.51 -12.90
CA LEU A 208 1.75 -3.15 -14.21
C LEU A 208 1.67 -4.67 -14.12
N GLY A 209 0.80 -5.27 -14.94
CA GLY A 209 0.64 -6.73 -14.97
C GLY A 209 -0.01 -7.22 -13.67
N GLY A 210 0.75 -7.94 -12.85
CA GLY A 210 0.33 -8.46 -11.55
C GLY A 210 1.37 -9.43 -10.99
N ARG A 211 1.70 -10.49 -11.74
CA ARG A 211 2.60 -11.58 -11.32
C ARG A 211 3.94 -11.10 -10.77
N PHE A 212 4.60 -10.18 -11.45
CA PHE A 212 5.91 -9.63 -11.06
C PHE A 212 5.85 -8.15 -10.66
N ASP A 213 4.66 -7.66 -10.29
CA ASP A 213 4.50 -6.28 -9.80
C ASP A 213 5.02 -6.14 -8.38
N ALA A 214 5.55 -4.95 -8.03
CA ALA A 214 6.11 -4.69 -6.71
C ALA A 214 5.10 -4.91 -5.56
N THR A 215 3.83 -4.66 -5.82
CA THR A 215 2.75 -4.89 -4.84
C THR A 215 2.46 -6.38 -4.61
N ASN A 216 2.93 -7.28 -5.48
CA ASN A 216 2.65 -8.71 -5.40
C ASN A 216 3.54 -9.49 -4.42
N VAL A 217 4.40 -8.81 -3.66
CA VAL A 217 5.11 -9.41 -2.50
C VAL A 217 4.15 -9.87 -1.40
N VAL A 218 2.91 -9.38 -1.42
CA VAL A 218 1.85 -9.78 -0.49
C VAL A 218 1.54 -11.27 -0.66
N LYS A 219 1.73 -12.03 0.42
CA LYS A 219 1.55 -13.49 0.42
C LYS A 219 0.10 -13.92 0.68
N LYS A 220 -0.66 -13.13 1.44
CA LYS A 220 -2.02 -13.46 1.91
C LYS A 220 -2.95 -12.24 1.84
N PRO A 221 -3.29 -11.74 0.64
CA PRO A 221 -4.33 -10.72 0.52
C PRO A 221 -5.67 -11.29 1.03
N ILE A 222 -6.48 -10.47 1.69
CA ILE A 222 -7.81 -10.87 2.16
C ILE A 222 -8.80 -10.97 1.00
N VAL A 223 -8.58 -10.17 -0.04
CA VAL A 223 -9.40 -10.10 -1.25
C VAL A 223 -8.49 -9.71 -2.41
N CYS A 224 -8.66 -10.38 -3.56
CA CYS A 224 -8.08 -9.92 -4.83
C CYS A 224 -9.21 -9.48 -5.77
N GLY A 225 -8.99 -8.35 -6.45
CA GLY A 225 -9.87 -7.83 -7.49
C GLY A 225 -9.16 -7.76 -8.83
N ILE A 226 -9.84 -8.18 -9.90
CA ILE A 226 -9.43 -7.88 -11.27
C ILE A 226 -10.50 -6.98 -11.88
N SER A 227 -10.13 -5.76 -12.26
CA SER A 227 -11.00 -4.85 -12.99
C SER A 227 -11.07 -5.22 -14.48
N SER A 228 -11.45 -4.30 -15.37
CA SER A 228 -11.56 -4.64 -16.79
C SER A 228 -10.22 -5.04 -17.41
N LEU A 229 -10.27 -6.04 -18.30
CA LEU A 229 -9.16 -6.49 -19.11
C LEU A 229 -9.21 -5.83 -20.49
N GLY A 230 -8.05 -5.63 -21.09
CA GLY A 230 -7.95 -5.05 -22.42
C GLY A 230 -6.51 -5.11 -22.93
N TYR A 231 -6.36 -4.94 -24.23
CA TYR A 231 -5.08 -4.92 -24.94
C TYR A 231 -4.32 -3.63 -24.61
N ASP A 232 -3.47 -3.72 -23.59
CA ASP A 232 -2.57 -2.64 -23.16
C ASP A 232 -1.26 -3.24 -22.68
N HIS A 233 -0.17 -2.50 -22.84
CA HIS A 233 1.20 -2.94 -22.53
C HIS A 233 1.57 -4.31 -23.12
N MET A 234 1.11 -4.59 -24.36
CA MET A 234 1.29 -5.89 -25.02
C MET A 234 2.76 -6.29 -25.18
N GLU A 235 3.65 -5.32 -25.40
CA GLU A 235 5.10 -5.54 -25.46
C GLU A 235 5.68 -6.15 -24.16
N ILE A 236 4.97 -6.00 -23.04
CA ILE A 236 5.41 -6.45 -21.72
C ILE A 236 4.58 -7.65 -21.24
N LEU A 237 3.27 -7.64 -21.48
CA LEU A 237 2.30 -8.58 -20.90
C LEU A 237 1.88 -9.72 -21.83
N GLY A 238 2.24 -9.65 -23.12
CA GLY A 238 1.86 -10.62 -24.13
C GLY A 238 0.93 -10.04 -25.19
N ASN A 239 0.77 -10.78 -26.29
CA ASN A 239 0.05 -10.34 -27.48
C ASN A 239 -1.42 -10.82 -27.51
N THR A 240 -1.82 -11.63 -26.55
CA THR A 240 -3.18 -12.15 -26.44
C THR A 240 -3.85 -11.72 -25.13
N LEU A 241 -5.19 -11.68 -25.14
CA LEU A 241 -5.95 -11.37 -23.93
C LEU A 241 -5.71 -12.41 -22.82
N GLY A 242 -5.48 -13.68 -23.19
CA GLY A 242 -5.18 -14.75 -22.24
C GLY A 242 -3.84 -14.56 -21.52
N GLU A 243 -2.79 -14.12 -22.23
CA GLU A 243 -1.50 -13.79 -21.61
C GLU A 243 -1.63 -12.60 -20.66
N ILE A 244 -2.30 -11.54 -21.10
CA ILE A 244 -2.57 -10.34 -20.28
C ILE A 244 -3.38 -10.70 -19.02
N ALA A 245 -4.39 -11.56 -19.16
CA ALA A 245 -5.19 -12.05 -18.05
C ALA A 245 -4.32 -12.90 -17.09
N GLY A 246 -3.47 -13.77 -17.62
CA GLY A 246 -2.57 -14.62 -16.83
C GLY A 246 -1.50 -13.84 -16.05
N GLU A 247 -1.02 -12.72 -16.58
CA GLU A 247 -0.15 -11.80 -15.84
C GLU A 247 -0.89 -11.13 -14.68
N LYS A 248 -2.11 -10.63 -14.94
CA LYS A 248 -2.93 -9.95 -13.91
C LYS A 248 -3.45 -10.90 -12.84
N ALA A 249 -3.85 -12.11 -13.22
CA ALA A 249 -4.26 -13.17 -12.31
C ALA A 249 -3.12 -13.64 -11.39
N GLY A 250 -1.86 -13.26 -11.67
CA GLY A 250 -0.72 -13.54 -10.81
C GLY A 250 -0.79 -12.94 -9.39
N ILE A 251 -1.76 -12.03 -9.13
CA ILE A 251 -2.03 -11.56 -7.77
C ILE A 251 -2.88 -12.53 -6.95
N PHE A 252 -3.52 -13.52 -7.58
CA PHE A 252 -4.28 -14.53 -6.86
C PHE A 252 -3.33 -15.45 -6.10
N LYS A 253 -3.57 -15.61 -4.80
CA LYS A 253 -2.80 -16.51 -3.93
C LYS A 253 -3.69 -17.69 -3.60
N VAL A 254 -3.31 -18.88 -4.08
CA VAL A 254 -4.04 -20.12 -3.76
C VAL A 254 -3.80 -20.43 -2.29
N LEU A 255 -4.86 -20.35 -1.47
CA LEU A 255 -4.83 -20.92 -0.14
C LEU A 255 -5.00 -22.44 -0.26
N LEU A 256 -3.90 -23.18 -0.39
CA LEU A 256 -3.93 -24.64 -0.26
C LEU A 256 -4.20 -25.00 1.21
N LEU A 257 -5.48 -25.10 1.57
CA LEU A 257 -5.88 -25.86 2.76
C LEU A 257 -5.81 -27.34 2.40
N LEU A 258 -4.69 -27.98 2.70
CA LEU A 258 -4.54 -29.43 2.65
C LEU A 258 -5.31 -30.05 3.82
N GLU A 259 -6.61 -30.31 3.63
CA GLU A 259 -7.35 -31.29 4.42
C GLU A 259 -7.26 -32.65 3.70
N PRO A 260 -6.61 -33.69 4.26
CA PRO A 260 -6.20 -34.89 3.53
C PRO A 260 -7.30 -35.70 2.84
N HIS A 261 -8.58 -35.43 3.10
CA HIS A 261 -9.69 -36.24 2.58
C HIS A 261 -10.85 -35.46 1.94
N ARG A 262 -10.72 -34.14 1.71
CA ARG A 262 -11.70 -33.38 0.92
C ARG A 262 -11.00 -32.22 0.20
N PHE A 263 -10.79 -32.37 -1.11
CA PHE A 263 -10.58 -31.21 -1.99
C PHE A 263 -11.85 -30.34 -1.95
N LYS A 264 -11.89 -29.39 -1.02
CA LYS A 264 -12.76 -28.22 -1.08
C LYS A 264 -11.83 -27.02 -1.14
N ALA A 265 -11.73 -26.40 -2.32
CA ALA A 265 -11.20 -25.05 -2.43
C ALA A 265 -12.12 -24.15 -1.60
N TYR A 266 -11.72 -23.83 -0.37
CA TYR A 266 -12.42 -22.86 0.46
C TYR A 266 -12.03 -21.48 -0.07
N ASP A 267 -12.77 -21.04 -1.07
CA ASP A 267 -12.70 -19.71 -1.67
C ASP A 267 -13.31 -18.69 -0.70
N LYS A 268 -12.53 -18.27 0.30
CA LYS A 268 -12.83 -17.06 1.05
C LYS A 268 -12.25 -15.88 0.27
N THR A 269 -13.07 -15.42 -0.67
CA THR A 269 -13.13 -14.05 -1.22
C THR A 269 -12.31 -13.73 -2.49
N LEU A 270 -12.47 -14.52 -3.56
CA LEU A 270 -12.26 -14.03 -4.92
C LEU A 270 -13.40 -13.08 -5.33
N PHE A 271 -13.16 -11.76 -5.39
CA PHE A 271 -14.09 -10.81 -6.01
C PHE A 271 -13.62 -10.49 -7.44
N GLN A 272 -14.10 -11.26 -8.41
CA GLN A 272 -13.89 -10.93 -9.81
C GLN A 272 -14.87 -9.84 -10.25
N PHE A 273 -14.43 -8.58 -10.30
CA PHE A 273 -15.13 -7.51 -11.02
C PHE A 273 -14.84 -7.61 -12.54
N CYS A 274 -15.15 -8.76 -13.13
CA CYS A 274 -15.12 -8.88 -14.59
C CYS A 274 -16.40 -8.26 -15.16
N ASN A 275 -16.34 -6.96 -15.47
CA ASN A 275 -17.07 -6.47 -16.63
C ASN A 275 -16.30 -6.95 -17.87
N ILE A 276 -16.57 -8.19 -18.29
CA ILE A 276 -16.39 -8.56 -19.70
C ILE A 276 -17.51 -7.81 -20.41
N VAL A 277 -17.16 -6.69 -21.05
CA VAL A 277 -18.01 -6.07 -22.07
C VAL A 277 -17.66 -6.73 -23.39
#